data_AF-A0A940LAI3-F1
#
_entry.id   AF-A0A940LAI3-F1
#
_cell.length_a   1.000
_cell.length_b   1.000
_cell.length_c   1.000
_cell.angle_alpha   90.00
_cell.angle_beta   90.00
_cell.angle_gamma   90.00
#
_symmetry.space_group_name_H-M   'P 1'
#
loop_
_entity.id
_entity.type
_entity.pdbx_description
1 polymer ?
#
loop_
_entity_poly.entity_id
_entity_poly.type
_entity_poly.pdbx_seq_one_letter_code
_entity_poly.pdbx_strand_id
1 'polypeptide(L)'
;MKRHFLIALVALSSLVACKKEKGKDDPNNPSNPGTSKMLKRLVQTKAGQTTTYNISYDANKRLSSVSSTDNSEVTSFTYANDGNVTKIENKEGNERNVFEITYNNGIPVSGTYKTFEKNGANETIVGQYSLQYTVENALVTKIKMIIPADPENDEDGYELDYTLSYTGGNLTKIETGGLFGYTATFTYGNKKPMFPAIFKYVLDPAGFSLEFFAKNDLLTKHFDYPGTEMDETITNVYTYDANGYVLTLNDGETQTTFEYQ
;
A
#
# COMPACT_ATOMS: atom_id res chain seq x y z
N MET A 1 -24.33 0.48 -7.61
CA MET A 1 -23.39 -0.56 -7.19
C MET A 1 -22.27 0.13 -6.44
N LYS A 2 -22.16 -0.10 -5.13
CA LYS A 2 -21.10 0.46 -4.28
C LYS A 2 -19.85 -0.38 -4.56
N ARG A 3 -18.75 0.25 -5.00
CA ARG A 3 -17.52 -0.44 -5.37
C ARG A 3 -16.57 -0.36 -4.19
N HIS A 4 -16.33 -1.52 -3.60
CA HIS A 4 -15.41 -1.76 -2.51
C HIS A 4 -13.99 -1.40 -2.95
N PHE A 5 -13.26 -0.67 -2.10
CA PHE A 5 -11.81 -0.61 -2.18
C PHE A 5 -11.27 -2.00 -1.82
N LEU A 6 -11.16 -2.88 -2.81
CA LEU A 6 -10.11 -3.89 -3.02
C LEU A 6 -10.61 -4.94 -4.04
N ILE A 7 -9.80 -5.15 -5.08
CA ILE A 7 -9.83 -6.23 -6.09
C ILE A 7 -10.83 -6.05 -7.25
N ALA A 8 -10.29 -6.23 -8.46
CA ALA A 8 -10.90 -6.47 -9.78
C ALA A 8 -11.02 -5.27 -10.77
N LEU A 9 -10.07 -5.24 -11.71
CA LEU A 9 -10.25 -5.47 -13.15
C LEU A 9 -11.44 -4.80 -13.89
N VAL A 10 -11.15 -4.09 -14.99
CA VAL A 10 -11.72 -4.23 -16.37
C VAL A 10 -11.62 -2.93 -17.21
N ALA A 11 -10.80 -3.03 -18.28
CA ALA A 11 -10.96 -2.57 -19.69
C ALA A 11 -11.03 -1.07 -20.13
N LEU A 12 -10.08 -0.70 -21.01
CA LEU A 12 -10.22 -0.32 -22.45
C LEU A 12 -9.34 0.87 -22.94
N SER A 13 -8.40 0.56 -23.87
CA SER A 13 -7.93 1.28 -25.08
C SER A 13 -7.56 2.78 -25.01
N SER A 14 -6.42 3.32 -25.47
CA SER A 14 -5.62 3.02 -26.67
C SER A 14 -4.30 3.85 -26.71
N LEU A 15 -3.24 3.23 -27.26
CA LEU A 15 -2.00 3.68 -27.96
C LEU A 15 -1.66 5.20 -27.97
N VAL A 16 -0.41 5.68 -27.76
CA VAL A 16 0.78 5.59 -28.65
C VAL A 16 2.06 6.03 -27.89
N ALA A 17 3.20 5.54 -28.37
CA ALA A 17 4.53 5.41 -27.77
C ALA A 17 5.53 6.60 -27.80
N CYS A 18 6.69 6.33 -27.17
CA CYS A 18 8.06 6.93 -27.32
C CYS A 18 8.38 8.15 -26.42
N LYS A 19 9.59 8.34 -25.87
CA LYS A 19 10.89 7.64 -25.90
C LYS A 19 11.68 8.10 -24.65
N LYS A 20 12.46 7.19 -24.06
CA LYS A 20 13.19 7.36 -22.79
C LYS A 20 14.61 7.90 -23.01
N GLU A 21 15.01 8.92 -22.25
CA GLU A 21 16.43 9.30 -22.07
C GLU A 21 16.91 9.00 -20.64
N LYS A 22 18.19 8.62 -20.57
CA LYS A 22 18.91 8.11 -19.38
C LYS A 22 19.56 9.27 -18.63
N GLY A 23 19.47 9.29 -17.30
CA GLY A 23 20.32 10.16 -16.49
C GLY A 23 20.04 10.12 -14.98
N LYS A 24 20.96 9.46 -14.27
CA LYS A 24 21.21 9.34 -12.83
C LYS A 24 20.75 10.51 -11.94
N ASP A 25 20.12 10.19 -10.80
CA ASP A 25 20.24 10.90 -9.51
C ASP A 25 19.84 9.96 -8.35
N ASP A 26 20.68 9.89 -7.31
CA ASP A 26 20.49 9.11 -6.08
C ASP A 26 19.71 9.94 -5.03
N PRO A 27 18.51 9.51 -4.60
CA PRO A 27 17.63 10.31 -3.76
C PRO A 27 17.95 10.29 -2.25
N ASN A 28 19.01 9.60 -1.80
CA ASN A 28 19.31 9.49 -0.35
C ASN A 28 20.23 10.57 0.24
N ASN A 29 20.48 11.70 -0.43
CA ASN A 29 21.27 12.80 0.14
C ASN A 29 20.38 13.97 0.64
N PRO A 30 20.14 14.12 1.97
CA PRO A 30 19.26 15.13 2.53
C PRO A 30 19.96 16.47 2.79
N SER A 31 20.70 17.00 1.81
CA SER A 31 21.42 18.27 1.94
C SER A 31 20.64 19.46 1.37
N ASN A 32 19.39 19.63 1.80
CA ASN A 32 18.73 20.94 1.75
C ASN A 32 17.77 21.12 2.94
N PRO A 33 18.03 22.05 3.88
CA PRO A 33 17.25 22.24 5.11
C PRO A 33 15.96 23.03 4.85
N GLY A 34 15.21 22.66 3.80
CA GLY A 34 13.82 23.08 3.66
C GLY A 34 12.99 22.37 4.71
N THR A 35 12.18 23.12 5.46
CA THR A 35 11.22 22.58 6.44
C THR A 35 10.45 21.41 5.83
N SER A 36 10.57 20.22 6.43
CA SER A 36 9.80 19.05 6.00
C SER A 36 8.31 19.36 6.16
N LYS A 37 7.54 19.26 5.06
CA LYS A 37 6.10 19.48 5.06
C LYS A 37 5.39 18.22 5.55
N MET A 38 4.28 18.39 6.24
CA MET A 38 3.41 17.29 6.64
C MET A 38 2.16 17.29 5.78
N LEU A 39 1.77 16.13 5.24
CA LEU A 39 0.52 16.01 4.49
C LEU A 39 -0.65 16.27 5.46
N LYS A 40 -1.54 17.19 5.11
CA LYS A 40 -2.66 17.61 5.96
C LYS A 40 -3.98 17.00 5.50
N ARG A 41 -4.19 16.99 4.18
CA ARG A 41 -5.46 16.58 3.57
C ARG A 41 -5.22 16.07 2.17
N LEU A 42 -6.05 15.13 1.73
CA LEU A 42 -6.15 14.76 0.32
C LEU A 42 -7.60 14.75 -0.13
N VAL A 43 -7.82 15.09 -1.40
CA VAL A 43 -9.15 15.07 -2.02
C VAL A 43 -9.07 14.15 -3.23
N GLN A 44 -9.82 13.05 -3.18
CA GLN A 44 -9.93 12.09 -4.27
C GLN A 44 -11.22 12.31 -5.03
N THR A 45 -11.14 12.30 -6.35
CA THR A 45 -12.30 12.32 -7.24
C THR A 45 -12.24 11.09 -8.14
N LYS A 46 -13.23 10.21 -8.05
CA LYS A 46 -13.37 9.00 -8.87
C LYS A 46 -14.79 8.93 -9.43
N ALA A 47 -14.92 8.76 -10.74
CA ALA A 47 -16.21 8.73 -11.44
C ALA A 47 -17.16 9.90 -11.06
N GLY A 48 -16.60 11.10 -10.87
CA GLY A 48 -17.33 12.31 -10.48
C GLY A 48 -17.73 12.42 -9.00
N GLN A 49 -17.44 11.40 -8.19
CA GLN A 49 -17.64 11.46 -6.73
C GLN A 49 -16.36 11.90 -6.05
N THR A 50 -16.49 12.85 -5.12
CA THR A 50 -15.35 13.42 -4.39
C THR A 50 -15.40 13.01 -2.92
N THR A 51 -14.32 12.39 -2.44
CA THR A 51 -14.09 12.08 -1.03
C THR A 51 -12.90 12.90 -0.53
N THR A 52 -13.08 13.57 0.61
CA THR A 52 -12.00 14.32 1.27
C THR A 52 -11.54 13.55 2.49
N TYR A 53 -10.23 13.36 2.61
CA TYR A 53 -9.61 12.67 3.75
C TYR A 53 -8.67 13.61 4.51
N ASN A 54 -8.81 13.58 5.83
CA ASN A 54 -7.98 14.31 6.77
C ASN A 54 -6.85 13.40 7.28
N ILE A 55 -5.67 13.97 7.41
CA ILE A 55 -4.46 13.27 7.84
C ILE A 55 -4.12 13.71 9.25
N SER A 56 -4.04 12.76 10.18
CA SER A 56 -3.73 13.04 11.59
C SER A 56 -2.40 12.46 11.99
N TYR A 57 -1.74 13.10 12.95
CA TYR A 57 -0.45 12.68 13.46
C TYR A 57 -0.48 12.56 14.98
N ASP A 58 0.34 11.66 15.51
CA ASP A 58 0.54 11.53 16.95
C ASP A 58 1.47 12.63 17.51
N ALA A 59 1.69 12.61 18.83
CA ALA A 59 2.57 13.56 19.52
C ALA A 59 4.03 13.53 19.02
N ASN A 60 4.47 12.43 18.41
CA ASN A 60 5.80 12.26 17.82
C ASN A 60 5.82 12.66 16.33
N LYS A 61 4.74 13.27 15.82
CA LYS A 61 4.57 13.65 14.41
C LYS A 61 4.59 12.47 13.44
N ARG A 62 4.22 11.27 13.89
CA ARG A 62 4.03 10.08 13.04
C ARG A 62 2.58 10.01 12.58
N LEU A 63 2.34 9.57 11.34
CA LEU A 63 0.99 9.43 10.79
C LEU A 63 0.17 8.48 11.67
N SER A 64 -0.89 8.96 12.31
CA SER A 64 -1.74 8.15 13.20
C SER A 64 -3.00 7.67 12.51
N SER A 65 -3.55 8.45 11.56
CA SER A 65 -4.72 8.05 10.79
C SER A 65 -4.91 8.84 9.50
N VAL A 66 -5.67 8.24 8.59
CA VAL A 66 -6.28 8.85 7.41
C VAL A 66 -7.77 8.57 7.49
N SER A 67 -8.61 9.60 7.51
CA SER A 67 -10.06 9.43 7.65
C SER A 67 -10.84 10.36 6.73
N SER A 68 -11.91 9.85 6.12
CA SER A 68 -12.86 10.67 5.40
C SER A 68 -13.48 11.72 6.34
N THR A 69 -13.93 12.85 5.79
CA THR A 69 -14.54 13.93 6.59
C THR A 69 -15.77 13.48 7.40
N ASP A 70 -16.51 12.49 6.89
CA ASP A 70 -17.68 11.91 7.57
C ASP A 70 -17.33 10.71 8.46
N ASN A 71 -16.06 10.30 8.53
CA ASN A 71 -15.55 9.13 9.23
C ASN A 71 -16.19 7.80 8.78
N SER A 72 -16.79 7.75 7.59
CA SER A 72 -17.27 6.50 6.98
C SER A 72 -16.12 5.59 6.52
N GLU A 73 -14.96 6.19 6.25
CA GLU A 73 -13.72 5.53 5.89
C GLU A 73 -12.60 5.98 6.83
N VAL A 74 -11.96 5.04 7.52
CA VAL A 74 -10.88 5.34 8.48
C VAL A 74 -9.81 4.27 8.41
N THR A 75 -8.57 4.68 8.17
CA THR A 75 -7.37 3.86 8.37
C THR A 75 -6.57 4.43 9.53
N SER A 76 -6.20 3.61 10.50
CA SER A 76 -5.46 4.00 11.71
C SER A 76 -4.23 3.13 11.92
N PHE A 77 -3.18 3.74 12.48
CA PHE A 77 -1.88 3.14 12.69
C PHE A 77 -1.51 3.18 14.17
N THR A 78 -1.17 2.02 14.73
CA THR A 78 -0.65 1.89 16.09
C THR A 78 0.84 1.60 16.05
N TYR A 79 1.60 2.21 16.95
CA TYR A 79 3.05 2.11 16.99
C TYR A 79 3.55 1.52 18.31
N ALA A 80 4.60 0.72 18.24
CA ALA A 80 5.43 0.37 19.39
C ALA A 80 6.35 1.54 19.80
N ASN A 81 6.99 1.38 20.96
CA ASN A 81 7.93 2.36 21.51
C ASN A 81 9.17 2.59 20.63
N ASP A 82 9.57 1.59 19.84
CA ASP A 82 10.69 1.64 18.90
C ASP A 82 10.33 2.30 17.55
N GLY A 83 9.09 2.79 17.42
CA GLY A 83 8.58 3.45 16.23
C GLY A 83 8.05 2.52 15.15
N ASN A 84 8.03 1.20 15.35
CA ASN A 84 7.46 0.27 14.38
C ASN A 84 5.93 0.28 14.44
N VAL A 85 5.27 0.24 13.28
CA VAL A 85 3.82 0.04 13.18
C VAL A 85 3.50 -1.39 13.59
N THR A 86 2.65 -1.58 14.60
CA THR A 86 2.25 -2.90 15.12
C THR A 86 0.83 -3.28 14.78
N LYS A 87 -0.01 -2.29 14.44
CA LYS A 87 -1.39 -2.54 14.02
C LYS A 87 -1.84 -1.52 12.99
N ILE A 88 -2.52 -2.00 11.97
CA ILE A 88 -3.29 -1.22 11.00
C ILE A 88 -4.75 -1.63 11.16
N GLU A 89 -5.63 -0.66 11.31
CA GLU A 89 -7.08 -0.92 11.33
C GLU A 89 -7.75 -0.01 10.31
N ASN A 90 -8.42 -0.62 9.34
CA ASN A 90 -9.22 0.04 8.32
C ASN A 90 -10.71 -0.24 8.56
N LYS A 91 -11.55 0.76 8.40
CA LYS A 91 -13.01 0.69 8.49
C LYS A 91 -13.59 1.36 7.26
N GLU A 92 -14.50 0.67 6.58
CA GLU A 92 -15.25 1.20 5.44
C GLU A 92 -16.65 0.59 5.43
N GLY A 93 -17.67 1.43 5.63
CA GLY A 93 -19.05 0.96 5.69
C GLY A 93 -19.28 -0.08 6.80
N ASN A 94 -19.60 -1.31 6.41
CA ASN A 94 -19.83 -2.43 7.32
C ASN A 94 -18.59 -3.32 7.49
N GLU A 95 -17.49 -3.03 6.81
CA GLU A 95 -16.28 -3.83 6.89
C GLU A 95 -15.26 -3.19 7.83
N ARG A 96 -14.58 -4.04 8.60
CA ARG A 96 -13.40 -3.65 9.37
C ARG A 96 -12.27 -4.64 9.05
N ASN A 97 -11.14 -4.12 8.64
CA ASN A 97 -9.93 -4.89 8.40
C ASN A 97 -8.91 -4.59 9.50
N VAL A 98 -8.31 -5.63 10.07
CA VAL A 98 -7.28 -5.51 11.10
C VAL A 98 -6.05 -6.29 10.68
N PHE A 99 -4.92 -5.61 10.62
CA PHE A 99 -3.61 -6.21 10.39
C PHE A 99 -2.70 -5.96 11.59
N GLU A 100 -2.26 -7.02 12.25
CA GLU A 100 -1.35 -6.96 13.40
C GLU A 100 0.01 -7.54 13.01
N ILE A 101 1.09 -6.88 13.43
CA ILE A 101 2.46 -7.22 13.06
C ILE A 101 3.27 -7.49 14.33
N THR A 102 3.94 -8.62 14.36
CA THR A 102 4.83 -9.03 15.45
C THR A 102 6.28 -8.81 15.05
N TYR A 103 7.05 -8.23 15.97
CA TYR A 103 8.47 -7.99 15.81
C TYR A 103 9.27 -8.74 16.88
N ASN A 104 10.49 -9.16 16.52
CA ASN A 104 11.51 -9.61 17.45
C ASN A 104 12.72 -8.69 17.31
N ASN A 105 13.07 -7.95 18.38
CA ASN A 105 14.16 -6.96 18.37
C ASN A 105 14.07 -5.95 17.20
N GLY A 106 12.85 -5.47 16.91
CA GLY A 106 12.60 -4.49 15.86
C GLY A 106 12.58 -5.05 14.43
N ILE A 107 12.79 -6.37 14.25
CA ILE A 107 12.71 -7.08 12.97
C ILE A 107 11.36 -7.80 12.87
N PRO A 108 10.59 -7.64 11.78
CA PRO A 108 9.28 -8.29 11.65
C PRO A 108 9.45 -9.81 11.54
N VAL A 109 8.63 -10.56 12.27
CA VAL A 109 8.65 -12.04 12.25
C VAL A 109 7.35 -12.63 11.72
N SER A 110 6.21 -12.03 12.02
CA SER A 110 4.90 -12.48 11.54
C SER A 110 3.87 -11.35 11.49
N GLY A 111 2.79 -11.59 10.76
CA GLY A 111 1.61 -10.74 10.76
C GLY A 111 0.32 -11.56 10.73
N THR A 112 -0.79 -10.98 11.15
CA THR A 112 -2.12 -11.59 11.05
C THR A 112 -3.11 -10.58 10.51
N TYR A 113 -3.84 -10.96 9.48
CA TYR A 113 -4.89 -10.16 8.87
C TYR A 113 -6.25 -10.79 9.14
N LYS A 114 -7.24 -9.95 9.47
CA LYS A 114 -8.64 -10.35 9.65
C LYS A 114 -9.57 -9.31 9.03
N THR A 115 -10.57 -9.77 8.30
CA THR A 115 -11.72 -8.99 7.85
C THR A 115 -12.93 -9.36 8.67
N PHE A 116 -13.60 -8.34 9.19
CA PHE A 116 -14.84 -8.43 9.93
C PHE A 116 -15.96 -7.79 9.12
N GLU A 117 -17.07 -8.48 8.96
CA GLU A 117 -18.31 -7.89 8.48
C GLU A 117 -19.22 -7.58 9.68
N LYS A 118 -19.78 -6.37 9.68
CA LYS A 118 -20.66 -5.88 10.73
C LYS A 118 -22.12 -6.04 10.32
N ASN A 119 -22.87 -6.77 11.14
CA ASN A 119 -24.32 -6.88 11.04
C ASN A 119 -24.96 -6.34 12.32
N GLY A 120 -25.37 -5.06 12.28
CA GLY A 120 -25.89 -4.36 13.44
C GLY A 120 -24.81 -4.16 14.52
N ALA A 121 -24.99 -4.79 15.69
CA ALA A 121 -24.04 -4.75 16.80
C ALA A 121 -23.02 -5.90 16.78
N ASN A 122 -23.22 -6.90 15.92
CA ASN A 122 -22.37 -8.09 15.86
C ASN A 122 -21.31 -7.94 14.76
N GLU A 123 -20.15 -8.54 14.98
CA GLU A 123 -19.07 -8.68 14.00
C GLU A 123 -18.80 -10.17 13.76
N THR A 124 -18.69 -10.57 12.49
CA THR A 124 -18.30 -11.92 12.07
C THR A 124 -17.02 -11.86 11.27
N ILE A 125 -16.10 -12.79 11.50
CA ILE A 125 -14.88 -12.89 10.68
C ILE A 125 -15.28 -13.52 9.35
N VAL A 126 -14.98 -12.83 8.25
CA VAL A 126 -15.29 -13.28 6.88
C VAL A 126 -14.02 -13.50 6.04
N GLY A 127 -12.86 -13.24 6.62
CA GLY A 127 -11.57 -13.52 5.99
C GLY A 127 -10.45 -13.44 7.01
N GLN A 128 -9.47 -14.34 6.90
CA GLN A 128 -8.27 -14.31 7.74
C GLN A 128 -7.10 -15.00 7.06
N TYR A 129 -5.90 -14.50 7.33
CA TYR A 129 -4.66 -15.17 6.98
C TYR A 129 -3.53 -14.73 7.92
N SER A 130 -2.45 -15.50 7.94
CA SER A 130 -1.22 -15.13 8.64
C SER A 130 -0.06 -15.03 7.67
N LEU A 131 0.93 -14.20 8.04
CA LEU A 131 2.14 -13.97 7.28
C LEU A 131 3.35 -14.35 8.13
N GLN A 132 4.36 -14.95 7.51
CA GLN A 132 5.68 -15.16 8.10
C GLN A 132 6.74 -14.50 7.23
N TYR A 133 7.69 -13.82 7.86
CA TYR A 133 8.67 -12.99 7.15
C TYR A 133 10.07 -13.60 7.17
N THR A 134 10.73 -13.57 6.02
CA THR A 134 12.19 -13.73 5.94
C THR A 134 12.84 -12.37 5.73
N VAL A 135 13.75 -12.00 6.62
CA VAL A 135 14.48 -10.73 6.55
C VAL A 135 15.96 -10.99 6.30
N GLU A 136 16.48 -10.37 5.24
CA GLU A 136 17.88 -10.45 4.85
C GLU A 136 18.38 -9.04 4.52
N ASN A 137 19.58 -8.67 4.98
CA ASN A 137 20.17 -7.36 4.74
C ASN A 137 19.23 -6.18 5.05
N ALA A 138 18.50 -6.29 6.17
CA ALA A 138 17.51 -5.31 6.62
C ALA A 138 16.31 -5.09 5.67
N LEU A 139 16.02 -6.04 4.78
CA LEU A 139 14.85 -6.04 3.90
C LEU A 139 14.05 -7.34 4.06
N VAL A 140 12.72 -7.28 3.97
CA VAL A 140 11.91 -8.50 3.85
C VAL A 140 12.08 -9.03 2.44
N THR A 141 12.70 -10.21 2.29
CA THR A 141 12.97 -10.85 0.99
C THR A 141 11.98 -11.96 0.65
N LYS A 142 11.30 -12.52 1.65
CA LYS A 142 10.21 -13.47 1.45
C LYS A 142 9.04 -13.25 2.41
N ILE A 143 7.83 -13.49 1.92
CA ILE A 143 6.62 -13.53 2.72
C ILE A 143 5.93 -14.87 2.46
N LYS A 144 5.75 -15.68 3.50
CA LYS A 144 4.89 -16.87 3.44
C LYS A 144 3.51 -16.50 3.96
N MET A 145 2.50 -16.57 3.11
CA MET A 145 1.11 -16.41 3.49
C MET A 145 0.49 -17.78 3.77
N ILE A 146 -0.24 -17.86 4.87
CA ILE A 146 -0.92 -19.08 5.32
C ILE A 146 -2.40 -18.72 5.48
N ILE A 147 -3.22 -19.27 4.60
CA ILE A 147 -4.67 -19.16 4.63
C ILE A 147 -5.19 -20.41 5.33
N PRO A 148 -5.85 -20.28 6.51
CA PRO A 148 -6.36 -21.43 7.23
C PRO A 148 -7.53 -22.07 6.48
N ALA A 149 -7.74 -23.37 6.69
CA ALA A 149 -8.93 -24.05 6.21
C ALA A 149 -10.19 -23.42 6.82
N ASP A 150 -11.26 -23.38 6.04
CA ASP A 150 -12.60 -23.01 6.50
C ASP A 150 -13.52 -24.23 6.40
N PRO A 151 -13.63 -25.01 7.49
CA PRO A 151 -14.45 -26.22 7.49
C PRO A 151 -15.95 -25.92 7.45
N GLU A 152 -16.39 -24.69 7.74
CA GLU A 152 -17.81 -24.32 7.64
C GLU A 152 -18.22 -24.15 6.17
N ASN A 153 -17.28 -23.78 5.30
CA ASN A 153 -17.48 -23.56 3.87
C ASN A 153 -16.84 -24.63 2.96
N ASP A 154 -16.31 -25.71 3.55
CA ASP A 154 -15.63 -26.80 2.83
C ASP A 154 -14.41 -26.32 2.00
N GLU A 155 -13.68 -25.34 2.54
CA GLU A 155 -12.47 -24.79 1.90
C GLU A 155 -11.20 -25.30 2.58
N ASP A 156 -10.31 -25.91 1.79
CA ASP A 156 -8.98 -26.32 2.26
C ASP A 156 -8.06 -25.13 2.49
N GLY A 157 -7.24 -25.23 3.53
CA GLY A 157 -6.17 -24.26 3.78
C GLY A 157 -5.04 -24.41 2.77
N TYR A 158 -4.37 -23.31 2.46
CA TYR A 158 -3.23 -23.32 1.55
C TYR A 158 -2.18 -22.26 1.91
N GLU A 159 -1.00 -22.42 1.33
CA GLU A 159 0.14 -21.56 1.56
C GLU A 159 0.64 -20.95 0.24
N LEU A 160 1.09 -19.70 0.30
CA LEU A 160 1.70 -18.98 -0.83
C LEU A 160 3.05 -18.41 -0.40
N ASP A 161 4.09 -18.65 -1.18
CA ASP A 161 5.43 -18.13 -0.94
C ASP A 161 5.75 -17.00 -1.92
N TYR A 162 5.80 -15.77 -1.41
CA TYR A 162 6.18 -14.59 -2.17
C TYR A 162 7.66 -14.28 -2.03
N THR A 163 8.31 -13.94 -3.13
CA THR A 163 9.67 -13.40 -3.17
C THR A 163 9.65 -11.91 -3.51
N LEU A 164 10.41 -11.12 -2.77
CA LEU A 164 10.49 -9.66 -2.89
C LEU A 164 11.87 -9.25 -3.39
N SER A 165 11.92 -8.40 -4.42
CA SER A 165 13.16 -7.86 -5.00
C SER A 165 13.19 -6.33 -4.89
N TYR A 166 14.39 -5.78 -4.67
CA TYR A 166 14.58 -4.34 -4.44
C TYR A 166 15.72 -3.78 -5.30
N THR A 167 15.59 -2.51 -5.69
CA THR A 167 16.65 -1.73 -6.35
C THR A 167 16.67 -0.34 -5.73
N GLY A 168 17.85 0.14 -5.32
CA GLY A 168 17.99 1.46 -4.69
C GLY A 168 17.21 1.62 -3.38
N GLY A 169 16.84 0.51 -2.74
CA GLY A 169 16.01 0.48 -1.54
C GLY A 169 14.50 0.62 -1.78
N ASN A 170 14.03 0.71 -3.03
CA ASN A 170 12.62 0.59 -3.39
C ASN A 170 12.31 -0.85 -3.81
N LEU A 171 11.12 -1.35 -3.46
CA LEU A 171 10.63 -2.65 -3.91
C LEU A 171 10.30 -2.59 -5.39
N THR A 172 10.89 -3.45 -6.21
CA THR A 172 10.69 -3.47 -7.67
C THR A 172 9.88 -4.66 -8.15
N LYS A 173 9.82 -5.74 -7.37
CA LYS A 173 9.05 -6.93 -7.74
C LYS A 173 8.55 -7.71 -6.52
N ILE A 174 7.33 -8.22 -6.61
CA ILE A 174 6.79 -9.32 -5.80
C ILE A 174 6.44 -10.44 -6.78
N GLU A 175 6.80 -11.68 -6.48
CA GLU A 175 6.36 -12.82 -7.29
C GLU A 175 6.04 -14.04 -6.42
N THR A 176 5.05 -14.83 -6.84
CA THR A 176 4.77 -16.16 -6.32
C THR A 176 4.65 -17.13 -7.49
N GLY A 177 5.09 -18.37 -7.28
CA GLY A 177 4.94 -19.46 -8.25
C GLY A 177 3.75 -20.37 -7.95
N GLY A 178 3.71 -21.53 -8.60
CA GLY A 178 2.73 -22.57 -8.32
C GLY A 178 1.37 -22.34 -8.98
N LEU A 179 0.32 -22.89 -8.37
CA LEU A 179 -1.05 -22.87 -8.91
C LEU A 179 -1.63 -21.44 -9.00
N PHE A 180 -1.17 -20.55 -8.13
CA PHE A 180 -1.62 -19.16 -8.04
C PHE A 180 -0.48 -18.21 -8.43
N GLY A 181 0.18 -18.49 -9.56
CA GLY A 181 1.28 -17.68 -10.07
C GLY A 181 0.87 -16.21 -10.24
N TYR A 182 1.71 -15.30 -9.76
CA TYR A 182 1.46 -13.86 -9.79
C TYR A 182 2.78 -13.11 -9.76
N THR A 183 2.88 -12.04 -10.54
CA THR A 183 4.00 -11.10 -10.49
C THR A 183 3.48 -9.66 -10.40
N ALA A 184 3.95 -8.91 -9.42
CA ALA A 184 3.81 -7.46 -9.36
C ALA A 184 5.15 -6.80 -9.63
N THR A 185 5.21 -5.84 -10.54
CA THR A 185 6.40 -5.01 -10.76
C THR A 185 6.09 -3.54 -10.54
N PHE A 186 7.09 -2.82 -10.01
CA PHE A 186 6.95 -1.44 -9.57
C PHE A 186 8.07 -0.59 -10.15
N THR A 187 7.72 0.59 -10.66
CA THR A 187 8.72 1.59 -11.10
C THR A 187 8.53 2.91 -10.38
N TYR A 188 9.64 3.62 -10.18
CA TYR A 188 9.69 4.83 -9.38
C TYR A 188 10.33 5.97 -10.16
N GLY A 189 9.94 7.18 -9.79
CA GLY A 189 10.58 8.41 -10.21
C GLY A 189 11.75 8.75 -9.30
N ASN A 190 12.04 10.04 -9.24
CA ASN A 190 13.09 10.61 -8.40
C ASN A 190 12.56 11.71 -7.46
N LYS A 191 11.22 11.80 -7.31
CA LYS A 191 10.57 12.79 -6.44
C LYS A 191 10.20 12.15 -5.11
N LYS A 192 9.66 12.96 -4.20
CA LYS A 192 9.22 12.46 -2.89
C LYS A 192 7.98 11.57 -3.06
N PRO A 193 7.81 10.54 -2.22
CA PRO A 193 6.60 9.71 -2.24
C PRO A 193 5.36 10.54 -1.86
N MET A 194 4.18 10.07 -2.28
CA MET A 194 2.91 10.76 -1.98
C MET A 194 2.56 10.72 -0.49
N PHE A 195 2.94 9.64 0.20
CA PHE A 195 2.71 9.45 1.63
C PHE A 195 4.01 9.48 2.43
N PRO A 196 3.94 9.88 3.71
CA PRO A 196 5.09 9.75 4.60
C PRO A 196 5.46 8.28 4.80
N ALA A 197 6.76 7.99 4.79
CA ALA A 197 7.23 6.65 5.07
C ALA A 197 7.04 6.32 6.56
N ILE A 198 6.14 5.39 6.87
CA ILE A 198 5.89 4.91 8.23
C ILE A 198 6.27 3.45 8.44
N PHE A 199 6.50 2.69 7.37
CA PHE A 199 7.06 1.35 7.45
C PHE A 199 8.55 1.35 7.12
N LYS A 200 9.30 0.55 7.90
CA LYS A 200 10.69 0.21 7.61
C LYS A 200 10.83 -0.97 6.64
N TYR A 201 9.75 -1.70 6.41
CA TYR A 201 9.70 -2.95 5.65
C TYR A 201 8.42 -3.00 4.80
N VAL A 202 8.47 -3.69 3.67
CA VAL A 202 7.24 -4.13 2.97
C VAL A 202 6.74 -5.39 3.67
N LEU A 203 5.50 -5.37 4.13
CA LEU A 203 4.93 -6.35 5.06
C LEU A 203 3.71 -7.10 4.51
N ASP A 204 3.23 -6.74 3.33
CA ASP A 204 2.09 -7.39 2.69
C ASP A 204 2.33 -7.53 1.18
N PRO A 205 1.83 -8.61 0.57
CA PRO A 205 1.94 -8.80 -0.88
C PRO A 205 0.94 -7.95 -1.68
N ALA A 206 -0.07 -7.36 -1.03
CA ALA A 206 -1.11 -6.55 -1.68
C ALA A 206 -0.65 -5.11 -2.01
N GLY A 207 0.51 -4.70 -1.50
CA GLY A 207 1.14 -3.41 -1.79
C GLY A 207 0.64 -2.25 -0.92
N PHE A 208 -0.07 -2.50 0.20
CA PHE A 208 -0.48 -1.42 1.10
C PHE A 208 0.73 -0.79 1.81
N SER A 209 1.54 -1.62 2.48
CA SER A 209 2.75 -1.16 3.17
C SER A 209 3.78 -0.55 2.21
N LEU A 210 3.74 -0.95 0.93
CA LEU A 210 4.59 -0.37 -0.11
C LEU A 210 4.39 1.14 -0.25
N GLU A 211 3.15 1.61 -0.24
CA GLU A 211 2.84 3.04 -0.42
C GLU A 211 3.41 3.91 0.71
N PHE A 212 3.60 3.29 1.88
CA PHE A 212 4.12 3.88 3.10
C PHE A 212 5.58 3.42 3.42
N PHE A 213 6.21 2.71 2.51
CA PHE A 213 7.62 2.28 2.55
C PHE A 213 8.45 2.99 1.47
N ALA A 214 7.83 3.28 0.32
CA ALA A 214 8.50 3.81 -0.86
C ALA A 214 9.33 5.06 -0.55
N LYS A 215 10.56 5.10 -1.07
CA LYS A 215 11.47 6.26 -0.94
C LYS A 215 11.21 7.32 -2.00
N ASN A 216 10.50 6.94 -3.05
CA ASN A 216 10.20 7.77 -4.21
C ASN A 216 8.74 7.63 -4.61
N ASP A 217 8.29 8.56 -5.44
CA ASP A 217 7.01 8.50 -6.14
C ASP A 217 6.89 7.23 -6.99
N LEU A 218 5.86 6.43 -6.70
CA LEU A 218 5.54 5.20 -7.40
C LEU A 218 4.86 5.54 -8.73
N LEU A 219 5.56 5.37 -9.85
CA LEU A 219 5.10 5.74 -11.19
C LEU A 219 4.22 4.67 -11.82
N THR A 220 4.60 3.40 -11.70
CA THR A 220 3.80 2.31 -12.27
C THR A 220 3.70 1.13 -11.32
N LYS A 221 2.53 0.50 -11.31
CA LYS A 221 2.29 -0.85 -10.77
C LYS A 221 1.85 -1.71 -11.95
N HIS A 222 2.51 -2.82 -12.20
CA HIS A 222 2.09 -3.79 -13.21
C HIS A 222 1.91 -5.15 -12.55
N PHE A 223 0.70 -5.67 -12.65
CA PHE A 223 0.31 -6.98 -12.15
C PHE A 223 0.15 -7.91 -13.34
N ASP A 224 0.83 -9.05 -13.29
CA ASP A 224 0.79 -10.13 -14.28
C ASP A 224 0.26 -11.38 -13.57
N TYR A 225 -0.80 -11.95 -14.14
CA TYR A 225 -1.44 -13.18 -13.69
C TYR A 225 -1.35 -14.19 -14.84
N PRO A 226 -0.23 -14.93 -14.94
CA PRO A 226 0.09 -15.72 -16.13
C PRO A 226 -1.04 -16.66 -16.55
N GLY A 227 -1.39 -16.59 -17.84
CA GLY A 227 -2.44 -17.44 -18.42
C GLY A 227 -3.87 -16.93 -18.17
N THR A 228 -4.03 -15.72 -17.66
CA THR A 228 -5.34 -15.08 -17.47
C THR A 228 -5.40 -13.74 -18.21
N GLU A 229 -6.58 -13.15 -18.31
CA GLU A 229 -6.76 -11.78 -18.82
C GLU A 229 -6.69 -10.73 -17.70
N MET A 230 -6.23 -11.13 -16.51
CA MET A 230 -6.23 -10.30 -15.31
C MET A 230 -5.01 -9.38 -15.17
N ASP A 231 -4.19 -9.29 -16.20
CA ASP A 231 -3.06 -8.38 -16.19
C ASP A 231 -3.53 -6.92 -16.09
N GLU A 232 -2.93 -6.17 -15.18
CA GLU A 232 -3.29 -4.80 -14.90
C GLU A 232 -2.04 -3.92 -14.90
N THR A 233 -2.14 -2.72 -15.45
CA THR A 233 -1.10 -1.70 -15.33
C THR A 233 -1.72 -0.40 -14.89
N ILE A 234 -1.28 0.09 -13.73
CA ILE A 234 -1.65 1.38 -13.19
C ILE A 234 -0.47 2.32 -13.42
N THR A 235 -0.73 3.46 -14.05
CA THR A 235 0.29 4.49 -14.31
C THR A 235 -0.10 5.79 -13.64
N ASN A 236 0.72 6.23 -12.70
CA ASN A 236 0.53 7.43 -11.92
C ASN A 236 1.21 8.63 -12.57
N VAL A 237 0.43 9.66 -12.87
CA VAL A 237 0.92 10.95 -13.36
C VAL A 237 0.81 11.97 -12.24
N TYR A 238 1.95 12.52 -11.83
CA TYR A 238 2.04 13.45 -10.72
C TYR A 238 2.37 14.87 -11.17
N THR A 239 1.95 15.85 -10.37
CA THR A 239 2.54 17.20 -10.36
C THR A 239 3.20 17.44 -9.01
N TYR A 240 4.13 18.39 -8.95
CA TYR A 240 4.93 18.63 -7.75
C TYR A 240 5.10 20.11 -7.47
N ASP A 241 5.37 20.43 -6.21
CA ASP A 241 5.91 21.74 -5.85
C ASP A 241 7.42 21.83 -6.14
N ALA A 242 7.99 23.01 -5.91
CA ALA A 242 9.42 23.26 -6.15
C ALA A 242 10.36 22.38 -5.30
N ASN A 243 9.88 21.79 -4.20
CA ASN A 243 10.65 20.92 -3.32
C ASN A 243 10.38 19.42 -3.59
N GLY A 244 9.62 19.09 -4.64
CA GLY A 244 9.33 17.73 -5.05
C GLY A 244 8.22 17.04 -4.24
N TYR A 245 7.42 17.77 -3.46
CA TYR A 245 6.22 17.21 -2.83
C TYR A 245 5.10 17.09 -3.88
N VAL A 246 4.38 15.97 -3.85
CA VAL A 246 3.28 15.69 -4.80
C VAL A 246 2.12 16.65 -4.56
N LEU A 247 1.70 17.42 -5.56
CA LEU A 247 0.51 18.29 -5.47
C LEU A 247 -0.74 17.61 -6.00
N THR A 248 -0.60 16.83 -7.07
CA THR A 248 -1.69 16.06 -7.67
C THR A 248 -1.20 14.70 -8.14
N LEU A 249 -2.10 13.72 -8.18
CA LEU A 249 -1.95 12.42 -8.81
C LEU A 249 -3.14 12.18 -9.73
N ASN A 250 -2.91 11.58 -10.89
CA ASN A 250 -3.94 11.03 -11.75
C ASN A 250 -3.47 9.67 -12.29
N ASP A 251 -4.24 8.61 -12.05
CA ASP A 251 -3.94 7.25 -12.53
C ASP A 251 -4.76 6.83 -13.77
N GLY A 252 -5.57 7.77 -14.32
CA GLY A 252 -6.53 7.53 -15.40
C GLY A 252 -7.97 7.36 -14.91
N GLU A 253 -8.17 6.89 -13.68
CA GLU A 253 -9.50 6.70 -13.07
C GLU A 253 -9.78 7.66 -11.93
N THR A 254 -8.75 7.95 -11.14
CA THR A 254 -8.81 8.68 -9.87
C THR A 254 -7.90 9.88 -9.96
N GLN A 255 -8.45 11.06 -9.67
CA GLN A 255 -7.67 12.27 -9.48
C GLN A 255 -7.56 12.56 -7.98
N THR A 256 -6.33 12.69 -7.48
CA THR A 256 -6.05 13.08 -6.10
C THR A 256 -5.34 14.42 -6.06
N THR A 257 -5.75 15.30 -5.15
CA THR A 257 -5.01 16.52 -4.81
C THR A 257 -4.52 16.43 -3.37
N PHE A 258 -3.33 16.98 -3.11
CA PHE A 258 -2.64 16.87 -1.83
C PHE A 258 -2.40 18.28 -1.25
N GLU A 259 -2.77 18.46 0.00
CA GLU A 259 -2.55 19.70 0.76
C GLU A 259 -1.57 19.43 1.89
N TYR A 260 -0.61 20.34 2.08
CA TYR A 260 0.44 20.24 3.09
C TYR A 260 0.39 21.40 4.08
N GLN A 261 1.00 21.19 5.26
CA GLN A 261 1.27 22.19 6.28
C GLN A 261 2.77 22.28 6.61
#